data_AF-A0A935R7F2-F1
#
_entry.id   AF-A0A935R7F2-F1
#
_cell.length_a   1.000
_cell.length_b   1.000
_cell.length_c   1.000
_cell.angle_alpha   90.00
_cell.angle_beta   90.00
_cell.angle_gamma   90.00
#
_symmetry.space_group_name_H-M   'P 1'
#
loop_
_entity.id
_entity.type
_entity.pdbx_description
1 polymer ?
#
loop_
_entity_poly.entity_id
_entity_poly.type
_entity_poly.pdbx_seq_one_letter_code
_entity_poly.pdbx_strand_id
1 'polypeptide(L)'
;MDGLASALHYPLRLLPGATWWAVRDLAAAALGRDPVRVPIISRTGVRCLAGPDCYDGDRRLIPPGVVWQEPVPARILLTILTYRPIHVVRRIQAPVLIIAAEQDSLIPFAATRKAAARIAGCQLEALPIGHFDLYDGPWFEKGTALQIAFLRRHLGLAGWAVTGGLQHH
;
A
#
# COMPACT_ATOMS: atom_id res chain seq x y z
N MET A 1 6.33 3.79 -2.45
CA MET A 1 7.82 3.87 -2.41
C MET A 1 8.37 5.30 -2.23
N ASP A 2 7.59 6.33 -2.52
CA ASP A 2 7.95 7.73 -2.27
C ASP A 2 6.66 8.49 -1.92
N GLY A 3 6.55 8.97 -0.68
CA GLY A 3 5.32 9.56 -0.17
C GLY A 3 4.94 10.90 -0.81
N LEU A 4 5.90 11.69 -1.32
CA LEU A 4 5.54 12.89 -2.09
C LEU A 4 5.02 12.52 -3.47
N ALA A 5 5.62 11.52 -4.13
CA ALA A 5 5.12 11.08 -5.43
C ALA A 5 3.65 10.64 -5.34
N SER A 6 3.30 9.91 -4.27
CA SER A 6 1.91 9.57 -3.94
C SER A 6 1.07 10.80 -3.57
N ALA A 7 1.59 11.73 -2.76
CA ALA A 7 0.85 12.93 -2.36
C ALA A 7 0.51 13.86 -3.54
N LEU A 8 1.35 13.89 -4.59
CA LEU A 8 1.06 14.63 -5.82
C LEU A 8 -0.16 14.08 -6.59
N HIS A 9 -0.60 12.86 -6.31
CA HIS A 9 -1.82 12.26 -6.86
C HIS A 9 -3.05 12.51 -5.98
N TYR A 10 -2.90 13.19 -4.84
CA TYR A 10 -4.02 13.50 -3.97
C TYR A 10 -4.95 14.53 -4.63
N PRO A 11 -6.30 14.36 -4.57
CA PRO A 11 -7.21 15.27 -5.23
C PRO A 11 -7.08 16.72 -4.75
N LEU A 12 -6.78 17.65 -5.66
CA LEU A 12 -6.54 19.07 -5.33
C LEU A 12 -7.69 19.71 -4.55
N ARG A 13 -8.94 19.35 -4.89
CA ARG A 13 -10.16 19.82 -4.21
C ARG A 13 -10.23 19.44 -2.72
N LEU A 14 -9.52 18.40 -2.30
CA LEU A 14 -9.50 17.93 -0.91
C LEU A 14 -8.34 18.57 -0.11
N LEU A 15 -7.36 19.21 -0.76
CA LEU A 15 -6.18 19.74 -0.09
C LEU A 15 -6.47 20.79 1.00
N PRO A 16 -7.43 21.73 0.83
CA PRO A 16 -7.74 22.69 1.90
C PRO A 16 -8.27 21.98 3.15
N GLY A 17 -9.20 21.02 2.97
CA GLY A 17 -9.74 20.23 4.07
C GLY A 17 -8.70 19.30 4.70
N ALA A 18 -7.86 18.65 3.88
CA ALA A 18 -6.79 17.78 4.34
C ALA A 18 -5.78 18.54 5.21
N THR A 19 -5.36 19.73 4.76
CA THR A 19 -4.48 20.62 5.51
C THR A 19 -5.14 21.07 6.82
N TRP A 20 -6.41 21.48 6.79
CA TRP A 20 -7.15 21.89 7.98
C TRP A 20 -7.19 20.78 9.04
N TRP A 21 -7.59 19.57 8.66
CA TRP A 21 -7.66 18.43 9.59
C TRP A 21 -6.28 18.04 10.13
N ALA A 22 -5.26 18.02 9.28
CA ALA A 22 -3.91 17.67 9.67
C ALA A 22 -3.28 18.69 10.64
N VAL A 23 -3.47 20.00 10.39
CA VAL A 23 -3.00 21.06 11.30
C VAL A 23 -3.70 20.98 12.65
N ARG A 24 -5.02 20.75 12.67
CA ARG A 24 -5.77 20.54 13.91
C ARG A 24 -5.25 19.34 14.70
N ASP A 25 -4.94 18.24 14.02
CA ASP A 25 -4.38 17.05 14.67
C ASP A 25 -2.98 17.30 15.23
N LEU A 26 -2.11 18.01 14.50
CA LEU A 26 -0.79 18.43 14.98
C LEU A 26 -0.90 19.30 16.23
N ALA A 27 -1.81 20.28 16.25
CA ALA A 27 -2.07 21.11 17.42
C ALA A 27 -2.61 20.29 18.61
N ALA A 28 -3.51 19.33 18.36
CA ALA A 28 -4.00 18.44 19.40
C ALA A 28 -2.86 17.61 20.03
N ALA A 29 -1.98 17.03 19.22
CA ALA A 29 -0.82 16.29 19.73
C ALA A 29 0.17 17.17 20.48
N ALA A 30 0.44 18.38 20.01
CA ALA A 30 1.31 19.32 20.71
C ALA A 30 0.75 19.72 22.10
N LEU A 31 -0.56 19.66 22.27
CA LEU A 31 -1.28 19.91 23.52
C LEU A 31 -1.53 18.63 24.35
N GLY A 32 -1.01 17.47 23.94
CA GLY A 32 -1.24 16.19 24.62
C GLY A 32 -2.69 15.69 24.57
N ARG A 33 -3.49 16.16 23.61
CA ARG A 33 -4.90 15.77 23.42
C ARG A 33 -5.04 14.58 22.48
N ASP A 34 -6.21 13.96 22.50
CA ASP A 34 -6.55 12.88 21.59
C ASP A 34 -6.42 13.29 20.11
N PRO A 35 -6.01 12.36 19.22
CA PRO A 35 -5.86 12.64 17.81
C PRO A 35 -7.17 13.07 17.15
N VAL A 36 -7.09 14.07 16.28
CA VAL A 36 -8.16 14.38 15.33
C VAL A 36 -8.03 13.43 14.16
N ARG A 37 -9.09 12.68 13.86
CA ARG A 37 -9.03 11.56 12.91
C ARG A 37 -9.78 11.84 11.61
N VAL A 38 -9.34 11.18 10.55
CA VAL A 38 -9.99 11.12 9.23
C VAL A 38 -10.16 9.66 8.80
N PRO A 39 -11.17 9.33 7.99
CA PRO A 39 -11.33 7.97 7.49
C PRO A 39 -10.14 7.54 6.62
N ILE A 40 -9.80 6.26 6.65
CA ILE A 40 -8.80 5.71 5.71
C ILE A 40 -9.38 5.76 4.29
N ILE A 41 -10.60 5.27 4.12
CA ILE A 41 -11.34 5.23 2.86
C ILE A 41 -12.75 5.80 3.06
N SER A 42 -13.23 6.56 2.09
CA SER A 42 -14.58 7.13 2.07
C SER A 42 -14.98 7.50 0.64
N ARG A 43 -16.27 7.46 0.30
CA ARG A 43 -16.76 7.98 -1.00
C ARG A 43 -16.66 9.50 -1.07
N THR A 44 -16.74 10.18 0.07
CA THR A 44 -16.85 11.64 0.15
C THR A 44 -15.90 12.23 1.19
N GLY A 45 -15.59 13.52 1.04
CA GLY A 45 -14.75 14.25 1.99
C GLY A 45 -13.29 13.83 2.00
N VAL A 46 -12.58 14.35 3.01
CA VAL A 46 -11.16 14.07 3.27
C VAL A 46 -10.99 12.65 3.78
N ARG A 47 -9.99 11.96 3.24
CA ARG A 47 -9.66 10.56 3.52
C ARG A 47 -8.19 10.30 3.23
N CYS A 48 -7.63 9.25 3.81
CA CYS A 48 -6.21 8.90 3.62
C CYS A 48 -5.94 8.40 2.19
N LEU A 49 -6.72 7.43 1.73
CA LEU A 49 -6.59 6.82 0.41
C LEU A 49 -7.66 7.39 -0.52
N ALA A 50 -7.25 8.36 -1.35
CA ALA A 50 -8.17 9.17 -2.15
C ALA A 50 -8.14 8.85 -3.66
N GLY A 51 -7.56 7.71 -4.05
CA GLY A 51 -7.59 7.22 -5.42
C GLY A 51 -9.01 6.88 -5.90
N PRO A 52 -9.28 6.92 -7.21
CA PRO A 52 -10.60 6.70 -7.81
C PRO A 52 -11.17 5.29 -7.55
N ASP A 53 -10.31 4.28 -7.51
CA ASP A 53 -10.64 2.87 -7.29
C ASP A 53 -10.60 2.45 -5.81
N CYS A 54 -10.16 3.33 -4.91
CA CYS A 54 -9.89 2.96 -3.52
C CYS A 54 -11.12 2.48 -2.76
N TYR A 55 -12.26 3.15 -2.93
CA TYR A 55 -13.46 2.75 -2.21
C TYR A 55 -13.98 1.39 -2.69
N ASP A 56 -14.15 1.23 -4.00
CA ASP A 56 -14.73 0.00 -4.54
C ASP A 56 -13.73 -1.16 -4.42
N GLY A 57 -12.43 -0.90 -4.56
CA GLY A 57 -11.36 -1.87 -4.32
C GLY A 57 -11.35 -2.40 -2.88
N ASP A 58 -11.36 -1.50 -1.90
CA ASP A 58 -11.43 -1.88 -0.48
C ASP A 58 -12.70 -2.64 -0.12
N ARG A 59 -13.87 -2.20 -0.62
CA ARG A 59 -15.14 -2.89 -0.33
C ARG A 59 -15.20 -4.32 -0.88
N ARG A 60 -14.46 -4.63 -1.95
CA ARG A 60 -14.35 -6.02 -2.45
C ARG A 60 -13.55 -6.93 -1.53
N LEU A 61 -12.61 -6.37 -0.76
CA LEU A 61 -11.73 -7.15 0.12
C LEU A 61 -12.32 -7.42 1.50
N ILE A 62 -13.36 -6.68 1.88
CA ILE A 62 -13.99 -6.80 3.20
C ILE A 62 -15.17 -7.76 3.10
N PRO A 63 -15.16 -8.89 3.84
CA PRO A 63 -16.28 -9.81 3.84
C PRO A 63 -17.58 -9.14 4.33
N PRO A 64 -18.76 -9.58 3.84
CA PRO A 64 -20.04 -9.07 4.32
C PRO A 64 -20.16 -9.19 5.84
N GLY A 65 -20.65 -8.13 6.50
CA GLY A 65 -20.83 -8.10 7.95
C GLY A 65 -19.58 -7.78 8.77
N VAL A 66 -18.41 -7.64 8.14
CA VAL A 66 -17.18 -7.20 8.83
C VAL A 66 -17.07 -5.68 8.80
N VAL A 67 -17.11 -5.07 9.99
CA VAL A 67 -16.73 -3.67 10.17
C VAL A 67 -15.24 -3.62 10.45
N TRP A 68 -14.45 -3.36 9.41
CA TRP A 68 -13.02 -3.14 9.53
C TRP A 68 -12.71 -1.79 8.90
N GLN A 69 -12.32 -0.83 9.75
CA GLN A 69 -11.54 0.37 9.45
C GLN A 69 -11.61 1.33 10.63
N GLU A 70 -10.49 1.51 11.32
CA GLU A 70 -10.36 2.57 12.31
C GLU A 70 -9.87 3.86 11.63
N PRO A 71 -10.50 5.02 11.89
CA PRO A 71 -10.01 6.31 11.40
C PRO A 71 -8.57 6.55 11.83
N VAL A 72 -7.75 7.16 10.97
CA VAL A 72 -6.34 7.46 11.24
C VAL A 72 -6.15 8.90 11.72
N PRO A 73 -5.14 9.19 12.55
CA PRO A 73 -4.75 10.56 12.88
C PRO A 73 -4.52 11.39 11.62
N ALA A 74 -5.18 12.55 11.52
CA ALA A 74 -5.18 13.37 10.30
C ALA A 74 -3.79 13.92 9.94
N ARG A 75 -2.85 14.02 10.91
CA ARG A 75 -1.46 14.44 10.66
C ARG A 75 -0.75 13.59 9.60
N ILE A 76 -1.19 12.35 9.37
CA ILE A 76 -0.64 11.46 8.33
C ILE A 76 -0.69 12.10 6.93
N LEU A 77 -1.71 12.93 6.66
CA LEU A 77 -1.88 13.64 5.39
C LEU A 77 -0.74 14.63 5.11
N LEU A 78 -0.03 15.09 6.15
CA LEU A 78 1.19 15.90 6.02
C LEU A 78 2.46 15.06 6.17
N THR A 79 2.48 14.10 7.09
CA THR A 79 3.67 13.26 7.33
C THR A 79 4.07 12.48 6.08
N ILE A 80 3.11 12.03 5.27
CA ILE A 80 3.37 11.28 4.03
C ILE A 80 4.28 12.05 3.06
N LEU A 81 4.22 13.39 3.03
CA LEU A 81 5.07 14.24 2.17
C LEU A 81 6.57 14.03 2.45
N THR A 82 6.90 13.71 3.70
CA THR A 82 8.26 13.52 4.20
C THR A 82 8.70 12.05 4.22
N TYR A 83 7.80 11.10 3.95
CA TYR A 83 8.11 9.68 3.99
C TYR A 83 8.83 9.23 2.70
N ARG A 84 10.17 9.14 2.76
CA ARG A 84 11.05 8.86 1.60
C ARG A 84 11.90 7.60 1.74
N PRO A 85 11.30 6.39 1.80
CA PRO A 85 12.08 5.16 1.93
C PRO A 85 13.04 4.96 0.76
N ILE A 86 12.72 5.49 -0.44
CA ILE A 86 13.59 5.47 -1.63
C ILE A 86 15.01 6.05 -1.42
N HIS A 87 15.23 6.86 -0.37
CA HIS A 87 16.57 7.39 -0.05
C HIS A 87 17.47 6.36 0.64
N VAL A 88 16.89 5.31 1.25
CA VAL A 88 17.64 4.31 2.04
C VAL A 88 17.60 2.91 1.43
N VAL A 89 16.78 2.65 0.40
CA VAL A 89 16.64 1.32 -0.24
C VAL A 89 17.96 0.72 -0.76
N ARG A 90 18.96 1.55 -1.08
CA ARG A 90 20.32 1.08 -1.46
C ARG A 90 21.04 0.29 -0.38
N ARG A 91 20.60 0.43 0.88
CA ARG A 91 21.19 -0.27 2.03
C ARG A 91 20.70 -1.71 2.14
N ILE A 92 19.64 -2.09 1.42
CA ILE A 92 19.09 -3.44 1.45
C ILE A 92 20.11 -4.41 0.84
N GLN A 93 20.57 -5.38 1.64
CA GLN A 93 21.51 -6.44 1.22
C GLN A 93 20.81 -7.77 0.93
N ALA A 94 19.58 -7.94 1.42
CA ALA A 94 18.80 -9.15 1.17
C ALA A 94 18.25 -9.16 -0.27
N PRO A 95 18.02 -10.33 -0.88
CA PRO A 95 17.25 -10.43 -2.11
C PRO A 95 15.89 -9.74 -1.96
N VAL A 96 15.46 -8.98 -2.98
CA VAL A 96 14.16 -8.29 -2.98
C VAL A 96 13.35 -8.67 -4.20
N LEU A 97 12.07 -8.98 -3.97
CA LEU A 97 11.03 -9.00 -4.99
C LEU A 97 10.09 -7.81 -4.75
N ILE A 98 9.85 -7.03 -5.79
CA ILE A 98 8.77 -6.04 -5.85
C ILE A 98 7.76 -6.51 -6.89
N ILE A 99 6.52 -6.72 -6.49
CA ILE A 99 5.38 -6.90 -7.40
C ILE A 99 4.62 -5.58 -7.43
N ALA A 100 4.45 -5.00 -8.61
CA ALA A 100 3.91 -3.66 -8.77
C ALA A 100 2.78 -3.63 -9.81
N ALA A 101 1.72 -2.90 -9.47
CA ALA A 101 0.66 -2.53 -10.40
C ALA A 101 1.12 -1.37 -11.29
N GLU A 102 1.01 -1.53 -12.62
CA GLU A 102 1.37 -0.47 -13.58
C GLU A 102 0.36 0.68 -13.58
N GLN A 103 -0.91 0.38 -13.29
CA GLN A 103 -2.03 1.33 -13.27
C GLN A 103 -2.42 1.69 -11.83
N ASP A 104 -1.44 1.66 -10.92
CA ASP A 104 -1.64 1.97 -9.50
C ASP A 104 -2.02 3.44 -9.31
N SER A 105 -3.22 3.66 -8.75
CA SER A 105 -3.79 4.98 -8.53
C SER A 105 -3.26 5.69 -7.27
N LEU A 106 -2.56 4.96 -6.39
CA LEU A 106 -2.06 5.42 -5.10
C LEU A 106 -0.53 5.55 -5.07
N ILE A 107 0.16 4.58 -5.64
CA ILE A 107 1.62 4.48 -5.65
C ILE A 107 2.09 4.54 -7.09
N PRO A 108 2.53 5.71 -7.59
CA PRO A 108 2.90 5.85 -8.99
C PRO A 108 3.96 4.83 -9.38
N PHE A 109 3.68 4.03 -10.42
CA PHE A 109 4.57 2.95 -10.86
C PHE A 109 6.00 3.45 -11.13
N ALA A 110 6.15 4.67 -11.66
CA ALA A 110 7.46 5.31 -11.86
C ALA A 110 8.29 5.43 -10.57
N ALA A 111 7.66 5.72 -9.43
CA ALA A 111 8.32 5.78 -8.13
C ALA A 111 8.77 4.38 -7.66
N THR A 112 7.94 3.37 -7.90
CA THR A 112 8.26 1.96 -7.59
C THR A 112 9.40 1.45 -8.45
N ARG A 113 9.36 1.68 -9.77
CA ARG A 113 10.44 1.34 -10.71
C ARG A 113 11.76 2.02 -10.33
N LYS A 114 11.71 3.30 -9.95
CA LYS A 114 12.89 4.05 -9.48
C LYS A 114 13.46 3.48 -8.18
N ALA A 115 12.62 2.99 -7.28
CA ALA A 115 13.05 2.33 -6.05
C ALA A 115 13.71 0.97 -6.34
N ALA A 116 13.08 0.14 -7.19
CA ALA A 116 13.61 -1.16 -7.60
C ALA A 116 15.01 -1.03 -8.23
N ALA A 117 15.20 -0.07 -9.14
CA ALA A 117 16.48 0.21 -9.79
C ALA A 117 17.60 0.67 -8.81
N ARG A 118 17.25 1.01 -7.57
CA ARG A 118 18.22 1.42 -6.52
C ARG A 118 18.55 0.29 -5.56
N ILE A 119 17.87 -0.84 -5.62
CA ILE A 119 18.12 -1.99 -4.76
C ILE A 119 18.99 -2.98 -5.53
N ALA A 120 20.14 -3.35 -4.97
CA ALA A 120 21.02 -4.32 -5.59
C ALA A 120 20.32 -5.69 -5.69
N GLY A 121 20.29 -6.28 -6.89
CA GLY A 121 19.67 -7.59 -7.10
C GLY A 121 18.14 -7.64 -6.93
N CYS A 122 17.45 -6.51 -7.03
CA CYS A 122 15.99 -6.47 -6.96
C CYS A 122 15.35 -7.07 -8.21
N GLN A 123 14.45 -8.02 -8.02
CA GLN A 123 13.50 -8.47 -9.04
C GLN A 123 12.26 -7.56 -9.01
N LEU A 124 11.89 -7.00 -10.16
CA LEU A 124 10.67 -6.19 -10.32
C LEU A 124 9.72 -6.92 -11.27
N GLU A 125 8.55 -7.30 -10.76
CA GLU A 125 7.44 -7.86 -11.52
C GLU A 125 6.38 -6.77 -11.70
N ALA A 126 6.30 -6.21 -12.91
CA ALA A 126 5.30 -5.22 -13.27
C ALA A 126 4.08 -5.92 -13.88
N LEU A 127 2.89 -5.66 -13.32
CA LEU A 127 1.64 -6.27 -13.73
C LEU A 127 0.70 -5.19 -14.30
N PRO A 128 0.02 -5.43 -15.43
CA PRO A 128 -0.84 -4.45 -16.09
C PRO A 128 -2.20 -4.35 -15.40
N ILE A 129 -2.19 -4.00 -14.11
CA ILE A 129 -3.34 -4.02 -13.20
C ILE A 129 -3.41 -2.74 -12.35
N GLY A 130 -4.55 -2.53 -11.70
CA GLY A 130 -4.76 -1.51 -10.67
C GLY A 130 -4.26 -1.92 -9.28
N HIS A 131 -4.32 -0.99 -8.32
CA HIS A 131 -3.75 -1.19 -6.98
C HIS A 131 -4.37 -2.37 -6.22
N PHE A 132 -5.69 -2.55 -6.38
CA PHE A 132 -6.46 -3.53 -5.60
C PHE A 132 -6.55 -4.91 -6.27
N ASP A 133 -6.23 -5.02 -7.55
CA ASP A 133 -6.40 -6.27 -8.30
C ASP A 133 -5.45 -7.38 -7.80
N LEU A 134 -4.35 -7.03 -7.13
CA LEU A 134 -3.42 -8.01 -6.56
C LEU A 134 -4.02 -8.82 -5.39
N TYR A 135 -5.17 -8.39 -4.85
CA TYR A 135 -5.80 -9.00 -3.69
C TYR A 135 -7.00 -9.90 -4.04
N ASP A 136 -7.40 -10.00 -5.31
CA ASP A 136 -8.49 -10.88 -5.74
C ASP A 136 -8.16 -11.66 -7.03
N GLY A 137 -8.93 -12.72 -7.24
CA GLY A 137 -8.98 -13.44 -8.52
C GLY A 137 -7.64 -13.98 -9.03
N PRO A 138 -7.44 -14.02 -10.36
CA PRO A 138 -6.23 -14.59 -10.97
C PRO A 138 -4.93 -13.86 -10.63
N TRP A 139 -5.02 -12.56 -10.33
CA TRP A 139 -3.85 -11.75 -10.00
C TRP A 139 -3.35 -12.00 -8.58
N PHE A 140 -4.25 -12.30 -7.65
CA PHE A 140 -3.88 -12.83 -6.33
C PHE A 140 -3.10 -14.14 -6.44
N GLU A 141 -3.60 -15.10 -7.24
CA GLU A 141 -2.92 -16.39 -7.44
C GLU A 141 -1.55 -16.21 -8.09
N LYS A 142 -1.46 -15.37 -9.13
CA LYS A 142 -0.19 -15.03 -9.77
C LYS A 142 0.78 -14.35 -8.81
N GLY A 143 0.31 -13.38 -8.02
CA GLY A 143 1.11 -12.68 -7.02
C GLY A 143 1.67 -13.63 -5.96
N THR A 144 0.82 -14.52 -5.46
CA THR A 144 1.19 -15.57 -4.49
C THR A 144 2.21 -16.54 -5.07
N ALA A 145 2.02 -17.00 -6.30
CA ALA A 145 2.97 -17.89 -6.98
C ALA A 145 4.35 -17.23 -7.17
N LEU A 146 4.40 -15.94 -7.54
CA LEU A 146 5.64 -15.17 -7.65
C LEU A 146 6.37 -15.06 -6.29
N GLN A 147 5.64 -14.75 -5.22
CA GLN A 147 6.19 -14.67 -3.87
C GLN A 147 6.75 -16.03 -3.41
N ILE A 148 6.00 -17.12 -3.60
CA ILE A 148 6.43 -18.48 -3.24
C ILE A 148 7.68 -18.89 -4.04
N ALA A 149 7.70 -18.65 -5.35
CA ALA A 149 8.85 -18.98 -6.20
C ALA A 149 10.11 -18.23 -5.76
N PHE A 150 9.97 -16.94 -5.44
CA PHE A 150 11.06 -16.11 -4.93
C PHE A 150 11.59 -16.62 -3.59
N LEU A 151 10.71 -16.92 -2.63
CA LEU A 151 11.11 -17.47 -1.34
C LEU A 151 11.78 -18.83 -1.47
N ARG A 152 11.27 -19.73 -2.32
CA ARG A 152 11.91 -21.03 -2.59
C ARG A 152 13.32 -20.89 -3.13
N ARG A 153 13.53 -19.95 -4.06
CA ARG A 153 14.85 -19.67 -4.65
C ARG A 153 15.87 -19.17 -3.63
N HIS A 154 15.45 -18.32 -2.70
CA HIS A 154 16.38 -17.62 -1.81
C HIS A 154 16.47 -18.19 -0.38
N LEU A 155 15.49 -18.98 0.05
CA LEU A 155 15.45 -19.60 1.38
C LEU A 155 15.64 -21.12 1.37
N GLY A 156 15.82 -21.74 0.19
CA GLY A 156 16.07 -23.18 0.10
C GLY A 156 14.88 -24.06 0.48
N LEU A 157 13.64 -23.56 0.35
CA LEU A 157 12.40 -24.28 0.71
C LEU A 157 12.04 -25.43 -0.25
N ALA A 158 13.01 -26.06 -0.91
CA ALA A 158 12.80 -27.11 -1.91
C ALA A 158 12.17 -28.41 -1.35
N GLY A 159 11.97 -28.53 -0.03
CA GLY A 159 11.42 -29.73 0.62
C GLY A 159 10.00 -29.63 1.18
N TRP A 160 9.34 -28.46 1.16
CA TRP A 160 7.98 -28.33 1.66
C TRP A 160 6.96 -28.62 0.55
N ALA A 161 6.71 -29.90 0.32
CA ALA A 161 5.51 -30.35 -0.37
C ALA A 161 4.31 -30.13 0.56
N VAL A 162 3.33 -29.34 0.11
CA VAL A 162 2.04 -29.23 0.78
C VAL A 162 1.33 -30.57 0.59
N THR A 163 1.51 -31.49 1.54
CA THR A 163 0.66 -32.68 1.71
C THR A 163 -0.63 -32.26 2.42
N GLY A 164 -1.37 -31.35 1.79
CA GLY A 164 -2.69 -30.91 2.24
C GLY A 164 -3.79 -31.65 1.50
N GLY A 165 -3.77 -32.99 1.53
CA GLY A 165 -4.91 -33.78 1.09
C GLY A 165 -6.05 -33.58 2.09
N LEU A 166 -7.06 -32.80 1.69
CA LEU A 166 -8.37 -32.79 2.35
C LEU A 166 -8.99 -34.18 2.17
N GLN A 167 -8.79 -35.06 3.16
CA GLN A 167 -9.69 -36.19 3.36
C GLN A 167 -10.90 -35.68 4.12
N HIS A 168 -12.03 -35.64 3.40
CA HIS A 168 -13.35 -35.50 3.99
C HIS A 168 -13.61 -36.65 4.97
N HIS A 169 -14.00 -36.30 6.19
CA HIS A 169 -14.79 -37.14 7.09
C HIS A 169 -16.03 -36.36 7.51
#